data_AF-A0AAF0IB33-F1
#
_entry.id   AF-A0AAF0IB33-F1
#
_cell.length_a   1.000
_cell.length_b   1.000
_cell.length_c   1.000
_cell.angle_alpha   90.00
_cell.angle_beta   90.00
_cell.angle_gamma   90.00
#
_symmetry.space_group_name_H-M   'P 1'
#
loop_
_entity.id
_entity.type
_entity.pdbx_description
1 polymer ?
#
loop_
_entity_poly.entity_id
_entity_poly.type
_entity_poly.pdbx_seq_one_letter_code
_entity_poly.pdbx_strand_id
1 'polypeptide(L)'
;MVKLSERLKRKTIGVALVFLSLGILGSFFSRTLVEFFLMAEIVVIAAFYVFFAIIVPGLYPKKRNNEEIFLGGVARPPYIHEYELYVPKSALISEEET
;
A
#
# COMPACT_ATOMS: atom_id res chain seq x y z
N MET A 1 -3.25 -17.43 -6.92
CA MET A 1 -3.00 -17.21 -5.48
C MET A 1 -2.63 -15.76 -5.13
N VAL A 2 -1.80 -15.07 -5.94
CA VAL A 2 -1.33 -13.69 -5.66
C VAL A 2 -2.48 -12.66 -5.59
N LYS A 3 -3.44 -12.69 -6.53
CA LYS A 3 -4.59 -11.74 -6.58
C LYS A 3 -5.49 -11.78 -5.32
N LEU A 4 -5.61 -12.93 -4.64
CA LEU A 4 -6.40 -13.05 -3.41
C LEU A 4 -5.70 -12.37 -2.22
N SER A 5 -4.37 -12.49 -2.13
CA SER A 5 -3.57 -11.88 -1.07
C SER A 5 -3.57 -10.35 -1.13
N GLU A 6 -3.60 -9.77 -2.34
CA GLU A 6 -3.64 -8.32 -2.53
C GLU A 6 -5.01 -7.73 -2.16
N ARG A 7 -6.11 -8.41 -2.54
CA ARG A 7 -7.46 -8.02 -2.11
C ARG A 7 -7.60 -8.03 -0.59
N LEU A 8 -6.99 -9.01 0.09
CA LEU A 8 -6.99 -9.09 1.55
C LEU A 8 -6.16 -7.98 2.19
N LYS A 9 -4.99 -7.66 1.62
CA LYS A 9 -4.16 -6.51 2.04
C LYS A 9 -4.90 -5.18 1.91
N ARG A 10 -5.64 -4.97 0.81
CA ARG A 10 -6.42 -3.74 0.63
C ARG A 10 -7.53 -3.60 1.67
N LYS A 11 -8.24 -4.70 1.97
CA LYS A 11 -9.26 -4.72 3.02
C LYS A 11 -8.67 -4.41 4.40
N THR A 12 -7.53 -5.01 4.74
CA THR A 12 -6.88 -4.80 6.04
C THR A 12 -6.32 -3.38 6.19
N ILE A 13 -5.79 -2.76 5.12
CA ILE A 13 -5.41 -1.33 5.13
C ILE A 13 -6.66 -0.45 5.35
N GLY A 14 -7.77 -0.75 4.68
CA GLY A 14 -9.03 -0.03 4.90
C GLY A 14 -9.50 -0.10 6.36
N VAL A 15 -9.41 -1.28 6.99
CA VAL A 15 -9.71 -1.45 8.41
C VAL A 15 -8.76 -0.62 9.29
N ALA A 16 -7.45 -0.63 9.00
CA ALA A 16 -6.49 0.16 9.75
C ALA A 16 -6.77 1.67 9.67
N LEU A 17 -7.20 2.17 8.51
CA LEU A 17 -7.60 3.58 8.34
C LEU A 17 -8.84 3.93 9.17
N VAL A 18 -9.80 3.01 9.30
CA VAL A 18 -10.97 3.18 10.17
C VAL A 18 -10.55 3.23 11.64
N PHE A 19 -9.65 2.36 12.09
CA PHE A 19 -9.13 2.44 13.45
C PHE A 19 -8.33 3.71 13.70
N LEU A 20 -7.59 4.19 12.71
CA LEU A 20 -6.85 5.44 12.80
C LEU A 20 -7.80 6.64 12.94
N SER A 21 -8.86 6.71 12.14
CA SER A 21 -9.84 7.79 12.24
C SER A 21 -10.64 7.72 13.55
N LEU A 22 -11.07 6.53 13.97
CA LEU A 22 -11.74 6.33 15.24
C LEU A 22 -10.86 6.64 16.44
N GLY A 23 -9.57 6.28 16.41
CA GLY A 23 -8.63 6.59 17.48
C GLY A 23 -8.40 8.10 17.60
N ILE A 24 -8.27 8.82 16.47
CA ILE A 24 -8.15 10.28 16.48
C ILE A 24 -9.42 10.91 17.04
N LEU A 25 -10.61 10.53 16.53
CA LEU A 25 -11.88 11.05 17.03
C LEU A 25 -12.08 10.72 18.51
N GLY A 26 -11.82 9.48 18.92
CA GLY A 26 -11.92 9.02 20.30
C GLY A 26 -10.99 9.79 21.24
N SER A 27 -9.81 10.19 20.76
CA SER A 27 -8.88 11.04 21.49
C SER A 27 -9.41 12.47 21.74
N PHE A 28 -10.30 12.99 20.88
CA PHE A 28 -10.95 14.29 21.11
C PHE A 28 -12.08 14.21 22.14
N PHE A 29 -12.76 13.07 22.25
CA PHE A 29 -13.88 12.87 23.17
C PHE A 29 -13.47 12.26 24.52
N SER A 30 -12.20 11.89 24.70
CA SER A 30 -11.69 11.30 25.93
C SER A 30 -11.84 12.26 27.11
N ARG A 31 -12.36 11.75 28.24
CA ARG A 31 -12.59 12.53 29.46
C ARG A 31 -11.52 12.29 30.51
N THR A 32 -10.85 11.14 30.44
CA THR A 32 -9.79 10.75 31.37
C THR A 32 -8.46 10.61 30.64
N LEU A 33 -7.37 10.81 31.37
CA LEU A 33 -6.00 10.59 30.86
C LEU A 33 -5.81 9.16 30.35
N VAL A 34 -6.40 8.17 31.04
CA VAL A 34 -6.31 6.76 30.66
C VAL A 34 -6.98 6.50 29.31
N GLU A 35 -8.18 7.05 29.09
CA GLU A 35 -8.87 6.94 27.80
C GLU A 35 -8.05 7.58 26.67
N PHE A 36 -7.47 8.76 26.92
CA PHE A 36 -6.63 9.44 25.95
C PHE A 36 -5.42 8.58 25.55
N PHE A 37 -4.73 7.99 26.54
CA PHE A 37 -3.58 7.12 26.28
C PHE A 37 -3.97 5.87 25.47
N LEU A 38 -5.10 5.24 25.78
CA LEU A 38 -5.61 4.09 25.01
C LEU A 38 -5.91 4.47 23.56
N MET A 39 -6.56 5.62 23.34
CA MET A 39 -6.86 6.10 21.98
C MET A 39 -5.60 6.46 21.21
N ALA A 40 -4.62 7.10 21.87
CA ALA A 40 -3.33 7.40 21.28
C ALA A 40 -2.58 6.12 20.88
N GLU A 41 -2.62 5.07 21.71
CA GLU A 41 -2.00 3.78 21.40
C GLU A 41 -2.64 3.11 20.16
N ILE A 42 -3.97 3.15 20.04
CA ILE A 42 -4.68 2.66 18.85
C ILE A 42 -4.23 3.41 17.60
N VAL A 43 -4.11 4.75 17.67
CA VAL A 43 -3.63 5.57 16.55
C VAL A 43 -2.20 5.19 16.16
N VAL A 44 -1.31 5.02 17.13
CA VAL A 44 0.09 4.65 16.88
C VAL A 44 0.20 3.29 16.21
N ILE A 45 -0.51 2.27 16.70
CA ILE A 45 -0.51 0.93 16.11
C ILE A 45 -1.05 0.98 14.68
N ALA A 46 -2.17 1.66 14.46
CA ALA A 46 -2.76 1.80 13.12
C ALA A 46 -1.85 2.57 12.16
N ALA A 47 -1.19 3.64 12.63
CA ALA A 47 -0.26 4.42 11.84
C ALA A 47 0.97 3.60 11.42
N PHE A 48 1.57 2.85 12.37
CA PHE A 48 2.68 1.95 12.05
C PHE A 48 2.26 0.87 11.05
N TYR A 49 1.08 0.28 11.21
CA TYR A 49 0.58 -0.71 10.25
C TYR A 49 0.48 -0.12 8.84
N VAL A 50 -0.15 1.05 8.69
CA VAL A 50 -0.28 1.73 7.39
C VAL A 50 1.10 2.08 6.81
N PHE A 51 2.00 2.60 7.65
CA PHE A 51 3.36 2.95 7.25
C PHE A 51 4.12 1.74 6.70
N PHE A 52 4.15 0.62 7.43
CA PHE A 52 4.82 -0.59 6.97
C PHE A 52 4.13 -1.23 5.76
N ALA A 53 2.80 -1.19 5.69
CA ALA A 53 2.05 -1.72 4.56
C ALA A 53 2.34 -0.99 3.25
N ILE A 54 2.75 0.29 3.30
CA ILE A 54 3.08 1.11 2.13
C ILE A 54 4.57 1.08 1.81
N ILE A 55 5.44 1.22 2.82
CA ILE A 55 6.88 1.38 2.61
C ILE A 55 7.56 0.07 2.24
N VAL A 56 7.21 -1.04 2.90
CA VAL A 56 7.86 -2.33 2.64
C VAL A 56 7.70 -2.73 1.16
N PRO A 57 6.51 -2.63 0.54
CA PRO A 57 6.39 -2.89 -0.89
C PRO A 57 7.09 -1.88 -1.80
N GLY A 58 7.26 -0.63 -1.35
CA GLY A 58 8.02 0.40 -2.08
C GLY A 58 9.54 0.13 -2.11
N LEU A 59 10.09 -0.45 -1.05
CA LEU A 59 11.51 -0.80 -0.96
C LEU A 59 11.90 -2.00 -1.85
N TYR A 60 10.93 -2.83 -2.22
CA TYR A 60 11.12 -4.02 -3.06
C TYR A 60 10.27 -3.91 -4.34
N PRO A 61 10.66 -3.03 -5.29
CA PRO A 61 9.92 -2.86 -6.53
C PRO A 61 9.93 -4.13 -7.39
N LYS A 62 8.88 -4.31 -8.19
CA LYS A 62 8.73 -5.47 -9.06
C LYS A 62 9.32 -5.15 -10.44
N LYS A 63 10.04 -6.10 -11.04
CA LYS A 63 10.43 -6.02 -12.46
C LYS A 63 9.17 -6.10 -13.33
N ARG A 64 9.07 -5.23 -14.33
CA ARG A 64 8.01 -5.27 -15.35
C ARG A 64 8.59 -5.76 -16.66
N ASN A 65 7.79 -6.45 -17.46
CA ASN A 65 8.24 -6.94 -18.76
C ASN A 65 8.28 -5.76 -19.75
N ASN A 66 9.42 -5.57 -20.41
CA ASN A 66 9.62 -4.49 -21.37
C ASN A 66 8.66 -4.62 -22.57
N GLU A 67 8.29 -5.84 -22.93
CA GLU A 67 7.43 -6.12 -24.09
C GLU A 67 5.99 -5.59 -23.93
N GLU A 68 5.50 -5.46 -22.70
CA GLU A 68 4.13 -5.01 -22.41
C GLU A 68 3.94 -3.49 -22.52
N ILE A 69 5.03 -2.70 -22.36
CA ILE A 69 4.96 -1.23 -22.38
C ILE A 69 5.08 -0.68 -23.80
N PHE A 70 5.73 -1.40 -24.71
CA PHE A 70 6.11 -0.91 -26.04
C PHE A 70 5.25 -1.44 -27.19
N LEU A 71 3.96 -1.71 -26.97
CA LEU A 71 3.03 -2.11 -28.05
C LEU A 71 2.57 -0.93 -28.94
N GLY A 72 3.07 0.28 -28.71
CA GLY A 72 2.70 1.51 -29.42
C GLY A 72 3.40 1.76 -30.77
N GLY A 73 4.10 0.80 -31.37
CA GLY A 73 4.64 0.99 -32.72
C GLY A 73 5.72 -0.01 -33.12
N VAL A 74 5.33 -0.96 -33.98
CA VAL A 74 6.18 -1.71 -34.95
C VAL A 74 7.62 -1.98 -34.48
N ALA A 75 7.80 -3.11 -33.80
CA ALA A 75 8.98 -3.97 -33.88
C ALA A 75 10.36 -3.29 -33.87
N ARG A 76 10.61 -2.37 -32.93
CA ARG A 76 11.99 -2.00 -32.56
C ARG A 76 12.35 -2.68 -31.23
N PRO A 77 13.59 -3.20 -31.08
CA PRO A 77 14.04 -3.73 -29.81
C PRO A 77 13.90 -2.63 -28.74
N PRO A 78 13.44 -2.97 -27.52
CA PRO A 78 13.25 -1.98 -26.47
C PRO A 78 14.57 -1.23 -26.22
N TYR A 79 14.54 0.10 -26.24
CA TYR A 79 15.70 0.96 -25.95
C TYR A 79 16.15 0.91 -24.48
N ILE A 80 15.47 0.10 -23.67
CA ILE A 80 15.67 -0.07 -22.24
C ILE A 80 15.95 -1.56 -22.01
N HIS A 81 17.02 -1.86 -21.28
CA HIS A 81 17.33 -3.24 -20.95
C HIS A 81 16.38 -3.78 -19.87
N GLU A 82 16.12 -5.08 -19.86
CA GLU A 82 15.19 -5.75 -18.91
C GLU A 82 15.57 -5.54 -17.44
N TYR A 83 16.80 -5.16 -17.15
CA TYR A 83 17.27 -4.88 -15.79
C TYR A 83 16.99 -3.46 -15.32
N GLU A 84 16.54 -2.55 -16.18
CA GLU A 84 16.38 -1.12 -15.87
C GLU A 84 14.93 -0.76 -15.50
N LEU A 85 13.99 -1.66 -15.79
CA LEU A 85 12.56 -1.37 -15.65
C LEU A 85 11.97 -1.94 -14.35
N TYR A 86 11.88 -1.08 -13.35
CA TYR A 86 11.24 -1.39 -12.06
C TYR A 86 9.99 -0.55 -11.86
N VAL A 87 8.96 -1.18 -11.32
CA VAL A 87 7.69 -0.52 -10.98
C VAL A 87 7.46 -0.66 -9.47
N PRO A 88 7.03 0.42 -8.79
CA PRO A 88 6.70 0.34 -7.37
C PRO A 88 5.60 -0.69 -7.16
N LYS A 89 5.84 -1.65 -6.27
CA LYS A 89 4.86 -2.68 -5.91
C LYS A 89 3.85 -2.09 -4.92
N SER A 90 3.03 -1.14 -5.34
CA SER A 90 2.08 -0.53 -4.39
C SER A 90 0.93 -1.51 -4.09
N ALA A 91 0.55 -1.65 -2.82
CA ALA A 91 -0.64 -2.43 -2.43
C ALA A 91 -1.96 -1.71 -2.74
N LEU A 92 -1.90 -0.44 -3.14
CA LEU A 92 -3.06 0.43 -3.40
C LEU A 92 -3.46 0.45 -4.88
N ILE A 93 -2.49 0.36 -5.79
CA ILE A 93 -2.70 0.29 -7.23
C ILE A 93 -2.73 -1.20 -7.59
N SER A 94 -3.93 -1.78 -7.62
CA SER A 94 -4.11 -3.03 -8.37
C SER A 94 -4.06 -2.63 -9.84
N GLU A 95 -3.06 -3.09 -10.58
CA GLU A 95 -3.20 -3.16 -12.03
C GLU A 95 -4.37 -4.11 -12.30
N GLU A 96 -5.52 -3.51 -12.58
CA GLU A 96 -6.60 -4.16 -13.31
C GLU A 96 -6.04 -4.41 -14.71
N GLU A 97 -5.35 -5.55 -14.87
CA GLU A 97 -5.18 -6.19 -16.17
C GLU A 97 -6.58 -6.44 -16.73
N THR A 98 -7.02 -5.55 -17.62
CA THR A 98 -7.86 -5.94 -18.78
C THR A 98 -7.26 -7.12 -19.50
#